data_AF-U2ZNM0-F1
#
_entry.id   AF-U2ZNM0-F1
#
_cell.length_a   1.000
_cell.length_b   1.000
_cell.length_c   1.000
_cell.angle_alpha   90.00
_cell.angle_beta   90.00
_cell.angle_gamma   90.00
#
_symmetry.space_group_name_H-M   'P 1'
#
loop_
_entity.id
_entity.type
_entity.pdbx_description
1 polymer ?
#
loop_
_entity_poly.entity_id
_entity_poly.type
_entity_poly.pdbx_seq_one_letter_code
_entity_poly.pdbx_strand_id
1 'polypeptide(L)' 'MSTAQQRLDEVRAAIKVILEKGQSVRKADRQIERAELASLRMLEQQYAADAAREARAGRPRQVRVYSRGKGA' A
#
# COMPACT_ATOMS: atom_id res chain seq x y z
N MET A 1 -12.22 6.05 -6.18
CA MET A 1 -10.92 6.20 -5.50
C MET A 1 -10.50 4.82 -5.04
N SER A 2 -9.36 4.29 -5.50
CA SER A 2 -8.84 3.03 -4.97
C SER A 2 -8.35 3.23 -3.54
N THR A 3 -8.57 2.24 -2.67
CA THR A 3 -8.09 2.30 -1.29
C THR A 3 -6.56 2.33 -1.25
N ALA A 4 -5.94 2.87 -0.21
CA ALA A 4 -4.47 2.82 -0.09
C ALA A 4 -3.95 1.37 -0.08
N GLN A 5 -4.77 0.43 0.42
CA GLN A 5 -4.48 -1.00 0.37
C GLN A 5 -4.40 -1.53 -1.07
N GLN A 6 -5.37 -1.18 -1.93
CA GLN A 6 -5.36 -1.60 -3.34
C GLN A 6 -4.13 -1.07 -4.08
N ARG A 7 -3.76 0.20 -3.83
CA ARG A 7 -2.55 0.81 -4.41
C ARG A 7 -1.27 0.11 -3.95
N LEU A 8 -1.20 -0.30 -2.69
CA LEU A 8 -0.06 -1.07 -2.16
C LEU A 8 0.07 -2.44 -2.84
N ASP A 9 -1.04 -3.14 -3.02
CA ASP A 9 -1.05 -4.46 -3.65
C ASP A 9 -0.65 -4.39 -5.14
N GLU A 10 -1.08 -3.36 -5.85
CA GLU A 10 -0.65 -3.08 -7.24
C GLU A 10 0.87 -2.85 -7.33
N VAL A 11 1.45 -2.05 -6.43
CA VAL A 11 2.89 -1.80 -6.40
C VAL A 11 3.67 -3.08 -6.09
N ARG A 12 3.20 -3.87 -5.13
CA ARG A 12 3.82 -5.17 -4.79
C ARG A 12 3.78 -6.14 -5.97
N ALA A 13 2.66 -6.19 -6.69
CA ALA A 13 2.56 -6.99 -7.90
C ALA A 13 3.57 -6.53 -8.96
N ALA A 14 3.70 -5.22 -9.20
CA ALA A 14 4.67 -4.68 -10.14
C ALA A 14 6.13 -5.02 -9.76
N ILE A 15 6.47 -4.89 -8.47
CA ILE A 15 7.79 -5.29 -7.93
C ILE A 15 8.04 -6.77 -8.18
N LYS A 16 7.07 -7.64 -7.86
CA LYS A 16 7.21 -9.08 -8.08
C LYS A 16 7.50 -9.40 -9.54
N VAL A 17 6.78 -8.79 -10.48
CA VAL A 17 7.01 -9.04 -11.90
C VAL A 17 8.40 -8.55 -12.35
N ILE A 18 8.91 -7.45 -11.79
CA ILE A 18 10.28 -6.98 -12.06
C ILE A 18 11.31 -7.95 -11.50
N LEU A 19 11.11 -8.47 -10.29
CA LEU A 19 12.01 -9.45 -9.69
C LEU A 19 12.04 -10.77 -10.48
N GLU A 20 10.90 -11.19 -11.05
CA GLU A 20 10.80 -12.42 -11.84
C GLU A 20 11.30 -12.28 -13.28
N LYS A 21 11.00 -11.15 -13.95
CA LYS A 21 11.22 -10.98 -15.40
C LYS A 21 12.33 -10.00 -15.74
N GLY A 22 12.93 -9.35 -14.74
CA GLY A 22 13.88 -8.26 -14.93
C GLY A 22 13.19 -6.94 -15.32
N GLN A 23 13.95 -5.86 -15.20
CA GLN A 23 13.47 -4.50 -15.49
C GLN A 23 13.35 -4.23 -17.00
N SER A 24 14.21 -4.83 -17.82
CA SER A 24 14.18 -4.70 -19.26
C SER A 24 13.86 -6.03 -19.92
N VAL A 25 12.88 -6.05 -20.82
CA VAL A 25 12.55 -7.23 -21.63
C VAL A 25 12.76 -6.87 -23.10
N ARG A 26 13.64 -7.59 -23.78
CA ARG A 26 13.83 -7.47 -25.23
C ARG A 26 13.01 -8.54 -25.94
N LYS A 27 12.08 -8.14 -26.80
CA LYS A 27 11.28 -9.02 -27.66
C LYS A 27 11.55 -8.67 -29.11
N ALA A 28 12.25 -9.54 -29.83
CA ALA A 28 12.63 -9.36 -31.24
C ALA A 28 13.20 -7.94 -31.48
N ASP A 29 12.39 -7.05 -32.05
CA ASP A 29 12.79 -5.68 -32.40
C ASP A 29 12.40 -4.61 -31.36
N ARG A 30 11.78 -4.99 -30.24
CA ARG A 30 11.28 -4.05 -29.21
C ARG A 30 11.93 -4.30 -27.86
N GLN A 31 12.48 -3.25 -27.26
CA GLN A 31 12.89 -3.22 -25.87
C GLN A 31 11.79 -2.55 -25.05
N ILE A 32 11.30 -3.24 -24.02
CA ILE A 32 10.36 -2.69 -23.05
C ILE A 32 11.11 -2.52 -21.74
N GLU A 33 11.19 -1.28 -21.28
CA GLU A 33 11.69 -0.95 -19.94
C GLU A 33 10.53 -0.75 -18.98
N ARG A 34 10.61 -1.47 -17.87
CA ARG A 34 9.71 -1.32 -16.73
C ARG A 34 10.23 -0.21 -15.83
N ALA A 35 9.36 0.26 -14.94
CA ALA A 35 9.73 1.24 -13.93
C ALA A 35 10.92 0.78 -13.09
N GLU A 36 11.69 1.74 -12.59
CA GLU A 36 12.84 1.47 -11.75
C GLU A 36 12.42 0.83 -10.41
N LEU A 37 13.10 -0.27 -10.05
CA LEU A 37 12.82 -1.01 -8.82
C LEU A 37 12.99 -0.13 -7.57
N ALA A 38 13.97 0.77 -7.58
CA ALA A 38 14.22 1.71 -6.48
C ALA A 38 13.01 2.63 -6.26
N SER A 39 12.48 3.21 -7.33
CA SER A 39 11.32 4.09 -7.30
C SER A 39 10.06 3.37 -6.82
N LEU A 40 9.84 2.12 -7.25
CA LEU A 40 8.71 1.30 -6.78
C LEU A 40 8.83 0.95 -5.30
N ARG A 41 10.03 0.67 -4.80
CA ARG A 41 10.26 0.42 -3.37
C ARG A 41 10.00 1.65 -2.51
N MET A 42 10.27 2.86 -3.02
CA MET A 42 9.90 4.09 -2.32
C MET A 42 8.38 4.26 -2.24
N LEU A 43 7.67 4.01 -3.35
CA LEU A 43 6.21 4.07 -3.38
C LEU A 43 5.56 3.02 -2.46
N GLU A 44 6.13 1.81 -2.39
CA GLU A 44 5.66 0.77 -1.47
C GLU A 44 5.68 1.26 -0.01
N GLN A 45 6.76 1.92 0.42
CA GLN A 45 6.87 2.43 1.78
C GLN A 45 5.83 3.52 2.08
N GLN A 46 5.60 4.42 1.12
CA GLN A 46 4.62 5.49 1.27
C GLN A 46 3.20 4.93 1.36
N TYR A 47 2.82 4.04 0.44
CA TYR A 47 1.48 3.44 0.46
C TYR A 47 1.27 2.48 1.63
N ALA A 48 2.32 1.82 2.13
CA ALA A 48 2.22 1.04 3.36
C ALA A 48 1.91 1.91 4.58
N ALA A 49 2.52 3.10 4.67
CA ALA A 49 2.22 4.06 5.72
C ALA A 49 0.78 4.60 5.62
N ASP A 50 0.32 4.92 4.40
CA ASP A 50 -1.04 5.41 4.18
C ASP A 50 -2.10 4.33 4.41
N ALA A 51 -1.86 3.09 3.99
CA ALA A 51 -2.75 1.97 4.27
C ALA A 51 -2.88 1.71 5.78
N ALA A 52 -1.78 1.83 6.54
CA ALA A 52 -1.81 1.73 7.99
C ALA A 52 -2.60 2.88 8.64
N ARG A 53 -2.55 4.09 8.08
CA ARG A 53 -3.35 5.23 8.54
C ARG A 53 -4.84 5.04 8.23
N GLU A 54 -5.18 4.62 7.02
CA GLU A 54 -6.56 4.31 6.62
C GLU A 54 -7.17 3.21 7.49
N ALA A 55 -6.41 2.13 7.74
CA ALA A 55 -6.86 1.03 8.61
C ALA A 55 -7.15 1.48 10.05
N ARG A 56 -6.37 2.44 10.57
CA ARG A 56 -6.59 3.02 11.90
C ARG A 56 -7.77 3.99 11.94
N ALA A 57 -7.96 4.78 10.88
CA ALA A 57 -9.07 5.73 10.76
C ALA A 57 -10.43 5.04 10.69
N GLY A 58 -10.50 3.85 10.07
CA GLY A 58 -11.74 3.06 9.96
C GLY A 58 -12.20 2.39 11.26
N ARG A 59 -11.40 2.41 12.35
CA ARG A 59 -11.78 1.79 13.62
C ARG A 59 -12.40 2.85 14.56
N PRO A 60 -13.74 2.88 14.76
CA PRO A 60 -14.31 3.76 15.75
C PRO A 60 -13.73 3.42 17.13
N ARG A 61 -13.11 4.41 17.78
CA ARG A 61 -12.77 4.32 19.20
C ARG A 61 -14.09 4.18 19.96
N GLN A 62 -14.45 2.96 20.35
CA GLN A 62 -15.48 2.74 21.36
C GLN A 62 -14.97 3.33 22.67
N VAL A 63 -15.18 4.63 22.86
CA VAL A 63 -15.04 5.26 24.17
C VAL A 63 -16.25 4.78 24.96
N ARG A 64 -16.06 3.69 25.71
CA ARG A 64 -17.05 3.23 26.67
C ARG A 64 -17.07 4.25 27.80
N VAL A 65 -17.93 5.26 27.66
CA VAL A 65 -18.21 6.22 28.72
C VAL A 65 -18.92 5.45 29.81
N TYR A 66 -18.17 4.94 30.78
CA TYR A 66 -18.76 4.56 32.05
C TYR A 66 -19.31 5.85 32.65
N SER A 67 -20.62 6.05 32.58
CA SER A 67 -21.33 7.00 33.43
C SER A 67 -21.09 6.53 34.86
N ARG A 68 -20.01 7.05 35.46
CA ARG A 68 -19.70 6.86 36.88
C ARG A 68 -20.93 7.34 37.64
N GLY A 69 -21.43 6.46 38.49
CA GLY A 69 -22.76 6.51 39.09
C GLY A 69 -23.14 7.89 39.60
N LYS A 70 -24.39 8.26 39.31
CA LYS A 70 -25.10 9.24 40.13
C LYS A 70 -25.46 8.52 41.43
N GLY A 71 -24.53 8.55 42.38
CA GLY A 71 -24.79 8.27 43.79
C GLY A 71 -25.12 9.59 44.50
N ALA A 72 -25.98 9.47 45.51
CA ALA A 72 -26.55 10.48 46.40
C ALA A 72 -27.76 11.26 45.84
#